data_AF-A0AAV4J1B6-F1
#
_entry.id   AF-A0AAV4J1B6-F1
#
_cell.length_a   1.000
_cell.length_b   1.000
_cell.length_c   1.000
_cell.angle_alpha   90.00
_cell.angle_beta   90.00
_cell.angle_gamma   90.00
#
_symmetry.space_group_name_H-M   'P 1'
#
loop_
_entity.id
_entity.type
_entity.pdbx_description
1 polymer ?
#
loop_
_entity_poly.entity_id
_entity_poly.type
_entity_poly.pdbx_seq_one_letter_code
_entity_poly.pdbx_strand_id
1 'polypeptide(L)'
;MSKQDLDHYQQESIEIIIVQKRWRWIGHVLCKDQNVIPRVAVQWKPDGNRKLGCLKITWRRTVEAEAAATMGQQWGTLRTLAQDRVRLREFVAVIVANGKNGSN
;
A
#
# COMPACT_ATOMS: atom_id res chain seq x y z
N MET A 1 36.26 11.52 -2.96
CA MET A 1 34.82 11.36 -3.21
C MET A 1 34.23 12.76 -3.27
N SER A 2 33.81 13.20 -4.46
CA SER A 2 33.42 14.60 -4.73
C SER A 2 31.99 14.84 -4.24
N LYS A 3 31.66 16.09 -3.86
CA LYS A 3 30.29 16.48 -3.47
C LYS A 3 29.25 16.18 -4.56
N GLN A 4 29.67 16.17 -5.82
CA GLN A 4 28.84 15.83 -6.98
C GLN A 4 28.42 14.36 -7.01
N ASP A 5 29.15 13.46 -6.35
CA ASP A 5 28.85 12.02 -6.31
C ASP A 5 27.70 11.69 -5.34
N LEU A 6 27.40 12.58 -4.38
CA LEU A 6 26.35 12.40 -3.38
C LEU A 6 24.98 12.95 -3.82
N ASP A 7 24.97 13.97 -4.66
CA ASP A 7 23.72 14.58 -5.18
C ASP A 7 23.06 13.72 -6.27
N HIS A 8 23.76 12.70 -6.78
CA HIS A 8 23.20 11.72 -7.73
C HIS A 8 22.57 10.49 -7.04
N TYR A 9 22.39 10.51 -5.72
CA TYR A 9 21.59 9.51 -5.01
C TYR A 9 20.11 9.92 -5.10
N GLN A 10 19.49 9.54 -6.21
CA GLN A 10 18.07 9.69 -6.55
C GLN A 10 17.19 9.76 -5.28
N GLN A 11 16.77 10.96 -4.89
CA GLN A 11 15.81 11.12 -3.80
C GLN A 11 14.47 10.59 -4.30
N GLU A 12 14.17 9.32 -4.02
CA GLU A 12 12.81 8.80 -4.23
C GLU A 12 11.83 9.66 -3.43
N SER A 13 10.72 10.05 -4.06
CA SER A 13 9.66 10.79 -3.37
C SER A 13 9.26 10.04 -2.10
N ILE A 14 9.13 10.76 -1.00
CA ILE A 14 8.69 10.21 0.30
C ILE A 14 7.38 9.44 0.12
N GLU A 15 6.51 9.89 -0.77
CA GLU A 15 5.24 9.23 -1.09
C GLU A 15 5.43 7.80 -1.62
N ILE A 16 6.39 7.61 -2.53
CA ILE A 16 6.72 6.30 -3.12
C ILE A 16 7.24 5.36 -2.04
N ILE A 17 8.14 5.84 -1.18
CA ILE A 17 8.70 5.06 -0.07
C ILE A 17 7.59 4.62 0.90
N ILE A 18 6.66 5.54 1.21
CA ILE A 18 5.52 5.24 2.08
C ILE A 18 4.64 4.15 1.47
N VAL A 19 4.30 4.27 0.18
CA VAL A 19 3.48 3.28 -0.54
C VAL A 19 4.16 1.90 -0.53
N GLN A 20 5.44 1.83 -0.90
CA GLN A 20 6.19 0.58 -0.93
C GLN A 20 6.23 -0.09 0.47
N LYS A 21 6.52 0.67 1.53
CA LYS A 21 6.54 0.13 2.90
C LYS A 21 5.16 -0.37 3.34
N ARG A 22 4.10 0.37 2.99
CA ARG A 22 2.72 -0.02 3.30
C ARG A 22 2.36 -1.34 2.63
N TRP A 23 2.60 -1.47 1.33
CA TRP A 23 2.28 -2.69 0.58
C TRP A 23 3.15 -3.88 0.97
N ARG A 24 4.40 -3.66 1.35
CA ARG A 24 5.26 -4.71 1.94
C ARG A 24 4.66 -5.25 3.25
N TRP A 25 4.15 -4.37 4.10
CA TRP A 25 3.49 -4.77 5.35
C TRP A 25 2.16 -5.49 5.09
N ILE A 26 1.34 -5.00 4.16
CA ILE A 26 0.08 -5.65 3.76
C ILE A 26 0.33 -7.06 3.27
N GLY A 27 1.29 -7.24 2.36
CA GLY A 27 1.68 -8.56 1.89
C GLY A 27 2.09 -9.48 3.02
N HIS A 28 2.94 -8.98 3.93
CA HIS A 28 3.38 -9.77 5.08
C HIS A 28 2.21 -10.23 5.96
N VAL A 29 1.25 -9.34 6.25
CA VAL A 29 0.10 -9.64 7.10
C VAL A 29 -0.91 -10.56 6.40
N LEU A 30 -1.20 -10.33 5.12
CA LEU A 30 -2.17 -11.14 4.36
C LEU A 30 -1.65 -12.55 4.04
N CYS A 31 -0.34 -12.76 4.02
CA CYS A 31 0.29 -14.08 3.91
C CYS A 31 0.24 -14.93 5.18
N LYS A 32 -0.05 -14.35 6.36
CA LYS A 32 -0.20 -15.13 7.60
C LYS A 32 -1.46 -16.00 7.54
N ASP A 33 -1.57 -17.01 8.40
CA ASP A 33 -2.76 -17.86 8.47
C ASP A 33 -4.03 -17.03 8.75
N GLN A 34 -5.18 -17.56 8.33
CA GLN A 34 -6.46 -16.82 8.36
C GLN A 34 -6.84 -16.37 9.77
N ASN A 35 -6.45 -17.13 10.80
CA ASN A 35 -6.84 -16.90 12.18
C ASN A 35 -5.83 -16.07 12.99
N VAL A 36 -4.71 -15.62 12.40
CA VAL A 36 -3.74 -14.81 13.13
C VAL A 36 -4.28 -13.40 13.32
N ILE A 37 -4.20 -12.89 14.56
CA ILE A 37 -4.75 -11.59 14.99
C ILE A 37 -4.44 -10.43 14.01
N PRO A 38 -3.21 -10.24 13.48
CA PRO A 38 -2.93 -9.15 12.55
C PRO A 38 -3.71 -9.26 11.24
N ARG A 39 -3.95 -10.47 10.72
CA ARG A 39 -4.71 -10.69 9.49
C ARG A 39 -6.19 -10.40 9.70
N VAL A 40 -6.74 -10.83 10.84
CA VAL A 40 -8.12 -10.52 11.23
C VAL A 40 -8.30 -9.01 11.44
N ALA A 41 -7.37 -8.36 12.14
CA ALA A 41 -7.41 -6.92 12.38
C ALA A 41 -7.37 -6.09 11.09
N VAL A 42 -6.52 -6.46 10.14
CA VAL A 42 -6.44 -5.82 8.81
C VAL A 42 -7.75 -5.99 8.01
N GLN A 43 -8.47 -7.09 8.22
CA GLN A 43 -9.76 -7.37 7.59
C GLN A 43 -10.96 -6.81 8.33
N TRP A 44 -10.80 -6.37 9.58
CA TRP A 44 -11.89 -5.83 10.37
C TRP A 44 -12.41 -4.50 9.82
N LYS A 45 -13.70 -4.45 9.53
CA LYS A 45 -14.42 -3.24 9.14
C LYS A 45 -15.17 -2.75 10.39
N PRO A 46 -14.77 -1.62 10.99
CA PRO A 46 -15.50 -1.10 12.14
C PRO A 46 -16.88 -0.64 11.66
N ASP A 47 -17.92 -1.18 12.28
CA ASP A 47 -19.29 -0.76 12.07
C ASP A 47 -19.60 0.48 12.93
N GLY A 48 -20.36 1.42 12.40
CA GLY A 48 -20.79 2.64 13.10
C GLY A 48 -20.14 3.96 12.66
N ASN A 49 -20.73 5.05 13.16
CA ASN A 49 -20.32 6.42 12.87
C ASN A 49 -19.16 6.86 13.76
N ARG A 50 -18.17 7.51 13.16
CA ARG A 50 -17.03 8.09 13.88
C ARG A 50 -17.38 9.46 14.45
N LYS A 51 -16.80 9.80 15.60
CA LYS A 51 -16.90 11.14 16.19
C LYS A 51 -16.37 12.19 15.20
N LEU A 52 -17.07 13.32 15.12
CA LEU A 52 -16.64 14.50 14.36
C LEU A 52 -15.31 14.99 14.93
N GLY A 53 -14.31 15.22 14.07
CA GLY A 53 -12.95 15.65 14.46
C GLY A 53 -11.84 14.63 14.21
N CYS A 54 -12.15 13.37 13.89
CA CYS A 54 -11.15 12.41 13.42
C CYS A 54 -10.86 12.56 11.92
N LEU A 55 -9.61 12.31 11.52
CA LEU A 55 -9.19 12.25 10.11
C LEU A 55 -10.17 11.40 9.28
N LYS A 56 -10.68 12.00 8.19
CA LYS A 56 -11.70 11.41 7.30
C LYS A 56 -11.20 10.17 6.55
N ILE A 57 -9.90 10.08 6.34
CA ILE A 57 -9.23 9.00 5.61
C ILE A 57 -8.71 7.98 6.62
N THR A 58 -8.98 6.70 6.33
CA THR A 58 -8.42 5.58 7.09
C THR A 58 -7.30 4.95 6.29
N TRP A 59 -6.40 4.25 6.98
CA TRP A 59 -5.42 3.39 6.35
C TRP A 59 -6.05 2.46 5.29
N ARG A 60 -7.20 1.82 5.62
CA ARG A 60 -7.92 0.96 4.66
C ARG A 60 -8.35 1.73 3.41
N ARG A 61 -8.98 2.91 3.55
CA ARG A 61 -9.41 3.73 2.42
C ARG A 61 -8.22 4.17 1.55
N THR A 62 -7.08 4.48 2.16
CA THR A 62 -5.84 4.80 1.43
C THR A 62 -5.39 3.60 0.57
N VAL A 63 -5.36 2.41 1.16
CA VAL A 63 -4.94 1.18 0.46
C VAL A 63 -5.94 0.79 -0.64
N GLU A 64 -7.24 0.89 -0.36
CA GLU A 64 -8.29 0.64 -1.34
C GLU A 64 -8.22 1.65 -2.50
N ALA A 65 -7.93 2.92 -2.23
CA ALA A 65 -7.74 3.92 -3.28
C ALA A 65 -6.51 3.63 -4.14
N GLU A 66 -5.37 3.26 -3.53
CA GLU A 66 -4.15 2.85 -4.25
C GLU A 66 -4.39 1.61 -5.14
N ALA A 67 -5.16 0.65 -4.63
CA ALA A 67 -5.52 -0.55 -5.37
C ALA A 67 -6.48 -0.27 -6.53
N ALA A 68 -7.48 0.59 -6.29
CA ALA A 68 -8.45 1.00 -7.28
C ALA A 68 -7.79 1.80 -8.41
N ALA A 69 -6.85 2.70 -8.09
CA ALA A 69 -6.11 3.51 -9.05
C ALA A 69 -5.22 2.69 -10.00
N THR A 70 -4.87 1.47 -9.63
CA THR A 70 -3.97 0.63 -10.43
C THR A 70 -4.72 -0.25 -11.43
N MET A 71 -5.69 -1.03 -10.95
CA MET A 71 -6.41 -2.03 -11.77
C MET A 71 -7.87 -2.21 -11.34
N GLY A 72 -8.46 -1.22 -10.65
CA GLY A 72 -9.81 -1.35 -10.10
C GLY A 72 -9.96 -2.48 -9.09
N GLN A 73 -8.87 -2.90 -8.44
CA GLN A 73 -8.85 -4.10 -7.62
C GLN A 73 -9.58 -3.86 -6.30
N GLN A 74 -10.51 -4.77 -5.98
CA GLN A 74 -11.20 -4.78 -4.70
C GLN A 74 -10.38 -5.54 -3.64
N TRP A 75 -10.65 -5.26 -2.37
CA TRP A 75 -9.97 -5.89 -1.22
C TRP A 75 -9.98 -7.42 -1.23
N GLY A 76 -11.05 -8.03 -1.77
CA GLY A 76 -11.16 -9.49 -1.92
C GLY A 76 -10.06 -10.05 -2.82
N THR A 77 -9.81 -9.42 -3.97
CA THR A 77 -8.77 -9.85 -4.92
C THR A 77 -7.37 -9.63 -4.36
N LEU A 78 -7.17 -8.56 -3.57
CA LEU A 78 -5.90 -8.31 -2.88
C LEU A 78 -5.50 -9.45 -1.95
N ARG A 79 -6.46 -10.15 -1.35
CA ARG A 79 -6.18 -11.31 -0.48
C ARG A 79 -5.50 -12.44 -1.24
N THR A 80 -6.01 -12.74 -2.44
CA THR A 80 -5.46 -13.79 -3.31
C THR A 80 -4.15 -13.33 -3.94
N LEU A 81 -4.08 -12.08 -4.37
CA LEU A 81 -2.87 -11.48 -4.95
C LEU A 81 -1.72 -11.44 -3.95
N ALA A 82 -2.01 -11.14 -2.68
CA ALA A 82 -0.99 -11.08 -1.63
C ALA A 82 -0.37 -12.44 -1.30
N GLN A 83 -1.09 -13.56 -1.53
CA GLN A 83 -0.56 -14.91 -1.32
C GLN A 83 0.56 -15.24 -2.32
N ASP A 84 0.50 -14.67 -3.53
CA ASP A 84 1.55 -14.78 -4.53
C ASP A 84 2.51 -13.59 -4.41
N ARG A 85 3.72 -13.85 -3.90
CA ARG A 85 4.74 -12.80 -3.69
C ARG A 85 5.24 -12.17 -4.99
N VAL A 86 5.20 -12.89 -6.11
CA VAL A 86 5.67 -12.36 -7.39
C VAL A 86 4.62 -11.39 -7.91
N ARG A 87 3.36 -11.82 -7.99
CA ARG A 87 2.24 -10.96 -8.39
C ARG A 87 2.08 -9.73 -7.50
N LEU A 88 2.32 -9.87 -6.19
CA LEU A 88 2.30 -8.73 -5.28
C LEU A 88 3.40 -7.70 -5.60
N ARG A 89 4.62 -8.15 -5.94
CA ARG A 89 5.71 -7.23 -6.30
C ARG A 89 5.42 -6.50 -7.61
N GLU A 90 4.91 -7.22 -8.61
CA GLU A 90 4.49 -6.62 -9.89
C GLU A 90 3.40 -5.57 -9.68
N PHE A 91 2.40 -5.90 -8.87
CA PHE A 91 1.32 -4.97 -8.53
C PHE A 91 1.84 -3.69 -7.86
N VAL A 92 2.75 -3.82 -6.90
CA VAL A 92 3.37 -2.66 -6.23
C VAL A 92 4.22 -1.83 -7.19
N ALA A 93 4.92 -2.47 -8.12
CA ALA A 93 5.68 -1.76 -9.14
C ALA A 93 4.76 -0.91 -10.04
N VAL A 94 3.59 -1.43 -10.40
CA VAL A 94 2.58 -0.68 -11.16
C VAL A 94 2.02 0.49 -10.33
N ILE A 95 1.69 0.29 -9.04
CA ILE A 95 1.24 1.38 -8.16
C ILE A 95 2.28 2.51 -8.12
N VAL A 96 3.56 2.15 -7.94
CA VAL A 96 4.66 3.13 -7.86
C VAL A 96 4.87 3.84 -9.20
N ALA A 97 4.76 3.14 -10.33
CA ALA A 97 4.86 3.75 -11.65
C ALA A 97 3.71 4.74 -11.91
N ASN A 98 2.49 4.38 -11.54
CA ASN A 98 1.33 5.26 -11.66
C ASN A 98 1.46 6.52 -10.79
N GLY A 99 2.01 6.39 -9.58
CA GLY A 99 2.29 7.52 -8.70
C GLY A 99 3.36 8.49 -9.22
N LYS A 100 4.30 8.03 -10.07
CA LYS A 100 5.30 8.89 -10.72
C LYS A 100 4.71 9.72 -11.87
N ASN A 101 3.70 9.21 -12.56
CA ASN A 101 3.11 9.83 -13.75
C ASN A 101 2.11 10.95 -13.44
N GLY A 102 1.63 11.06 -12.19
CA GLY A 102 0.68 12.07 -11.73
C GLY A 102 1.30 13.36 -11.19
N SER A 103 2.63 13.48 -11.21
CA SER A 103 3.39 14.62 -10.67
C SER A 103 3.89 15.56 -11.77
N ASN A 104 3.00 15.96 -12.69
CA ASN A 104 3.27 16.91 -13.78
C ASN A 104 2.36 18.13 -13.66
#